data_AF-A0A354DJ18-F1
#
_entry.id   AF-A0A354DJ18-F1
#
_cell.length_a   1.000
_cell.length_b   1.000
_cell.length_c   1.000
_cell.angle_alpha   90.00
_cell.angle_beta   90.00
_cell.angle_gamma   90.00
#
_symmetry.space_group_name_H-M   'P 1'
#
loop_
_entity.id
_entity.type
_entity.pdbx_description
1 polymer ?
#
loop_
_entity_poly.entity_id
_entity_poly.type
_entity_poly.pdbx_seq_one_letter_code
_entity_poly.pdbx_strand_id
1 'polypeptide(L)'
;MNKAFETIAMAKVSTSGEEARSLGFLRKTDGITMNRDALLFDGKQGVLALEKLNYTPPREKGIRVVGKDGQGVLKLIIYSMKQSSWISTYDEKIARNLARVLCGGDVPANTRVTEQTLLDLEREAFLSLLGEPNTQERMQHMLLKGKPLRN
;
A
#
# COMPACT_ATOMS: atom_id res chain seq x y z
N MET A 1 -7.37 -3.14 -7.76
CA MET A 1 -7.08 -1.72 -7.45
C MET A 1 -7.86 -1.22 -6.25
N ASN A 2 -9.19 -1.18 -6.31
CA ASN A 2 -10.04 -0.63 -5.24
C ASN A 2 -9.78 -1.28 -3.88
N LYS A 3 -9.63 -2.61 -3.83
CA LYS A 3 -9.29 -3.33 -2.59
C LYS A 3 -7.95 -2.86 -1.99
N ALA A 4 -6.92 -2.67 -2.82
CA ALA A 4 -5.61 -2.20 -2.34
C ALA A 4 -5.69 -0.76 -1.82
N PHE A 5 -6.40 0.12 -2.55
CA PHE A 5 -6.66 1.49 -2.10
C PHE A 5 -7.38 1.51 -0.75
N GLU A 6 -8.44 0.71 -0.58
CA GLU A 6 -9.21 0.64 0.66
C GLU A 6 -8.37 0.07 1.82
N THR A 7 -7.60 -1.00 1.59
CA THR A 7 -6.69 -1.58 2.59
C THR A 7 -5.69 -0.56 3.10
N ILE A 8 -5.08 0.23 2.20
CA ILE A 8 -4.07 1.23 2.57
C ILE A 8 -4.74 2.46 3.22
N ALA A 9 -5.79 2.99 2.60
CA ALA A 9 -6.47 4.21 3.07
C ALA A 9 -7.11 4.03 4.45
N MET A 10 -7.64 2.83 4.76
CA MET A 10 -8.21 2.51 6.06
C MET A 10 -7.20 1.92 7.04
N ALA A 11 -5.92 1.80 6.65
CA ALA A 11 -4.87 1.17 7.45
C ALA A 11 -5.28 -0.21 8.01
N LYS A 12 -5.88 -1.07 7.16
CA LYS A 12 -6.35 -2.39 7.59
C LYS A 12 -5.17 -3.26 8.01
N VAL A 13 -5.26 -3.84 9.20
CA VAL A 13 -4.29 -4.80 9.76
C VAL A 13 -4.85 -6.21 9.63
N SER A 14 -4.00 -7.19 9.33
CA SER A 14 -4.39 -8.59 9.36
C SER A 14 -4.32 -9.15 10.77
N THR A 15 -5.32 -9.91 11.19
CA THR A 15 -5.34 -10.65 12.45
C THR A 15 -4.82 -12.08 12.33
N SER A 16 -4.76 -12.61 11.09
CA SER A 16 -4.27 -13.96 10.81
C SER A 16 -3.52 -14.04 9.48
N GLY A 17 -2.74 -15.10 9.28
CA GLY A 17 -2.03 -15.34 8.01
C GLY A 17 -2.98 -15.52 6.81
N GLU A 18 -4.12 -16.19 7.01
CA GLU A 18 -5.12 -16.34 5.95
C GLU A 18 -5.80 -15.00 5.61
N GLU A 19 -6.07 -14.17 6.61
CA GLU A 19 -6.56 -12.81 6.37
C GLU A 19 -5.52 -11.97 5.63
N ALA A 20 -4.23 -12.07 5.99
CA ALA A 20 -3.13 -11.39 5.29
C ALA A 20 -3.04 -11.79 3.81
N ARG A 21 -3.28 -13.07 3.49
CA ARG A 21 -3.40 -13.54 2.11
C ARG A 21 -4.60 -12.93 1.41
N SER A 22 -5.74 -12.82 2.09
CA SER A 22 -6.93 -12.16 1.54
C SER A 22 -6.70 -10.67 1.26
N LEU A 23 -5.95 -9.98 2.12
CA LEU A 23 -5.62 -8.55 1.98
C LEU A 23 -4.55 -8.30 0.90
N GLY A 24 -3.85 -9.35 0.46
CA GLY A 24 -2.83 -9.29 -0.59
C GLY A 24 -1.41 -9.04 -0.06
N PHE A 25 -1.18 -9.15 1.25
CA PHE A 25 0.17 -9.08 1.84
C PHE A 25 0.98 -10.35 1.59
N LEU A 26 0.31 -11.51 1.54
CA LEU A 26 0.91 -12.80 1.22
C LEU A 26 0.44 -13.30 -0.14
N ARG A 27 1.33 -13.97 -0.88
CA ARG A 27 0.98 -14.71 -2.09
C ARG A 27 0.23 -15.98 -1.70
N LYS A 28 -0.51 -16.54 -2.67
CA LYS A 28 -1.21 -17.83 -2.48
C LYS A 28 -0.26 -18.99 -2.15
N THR A 29 0.98 -18.89 -2.60
CA THR A 29 2.02 -19.91 -2.42
C THR A 29 2.83 -19.73 -1.14
N ASP A 30 2.68 -18.60 -0.44
CA ASP A 30 3.44 -18.34 0.77
C ASP A 30 2.92 -19.22 1.91
N GLY A 31 3.85 -19.87 2.60
CA GLY A 31 3.58 -20.75 3.74
C GLY A 31 3.21 -19.96 5.00
N ILE A 32 2.50 -20.63 5.91
CA ILE A 32 2.13 -20.08 7.22
C ILE A 32 2.67 -21.04 8.28
N THR A 33 3.56 -20.54 9.14
CA THR A 33 4.05 -21.28 10.30
C THR A 33 3.30 -20.83 11.55
N MET A 34 2.61 -21.76 12.20
CA MET A 34 1.84 -21.48 13.41
C MET A 34 2.72 -21.36 14.66
N ASN A 35 3.78 -22.18 14.76
CA ASN A 35 4.70 -22.14 15.90
C ASN A 35 5.81 -21.11 15.66
N ARG A 36 5.85 -20.07 16.49
CA ARG A 36 6.86 -18.99 16.39
C ARG A 36 8.29 -19.51 16.50
N ASP A 37 8.53 -20.55 17.29
CA ASP A 37 9.88 -21.11 17.47
C ASP A 37 10.37 -21.85 16.20
N ALA A 38 9.43 -22.36 15.39
CA ALA A 38 9.74 -23.04 14.13
C ALA A 38 9.87 -22.07 12.94
N LEU A 39 9.41 -20.82 13.06
CA LEU A 39 9.34 -19.87 11.93
C LEU A 39 10.69 -19.65 11.24
N LEU A 40 11.77 -19.50 12.02
CA LEU A 40 13.12 -19.32 11.46
C LEU A 40 13.62 -20.59 10.77
N PHE A 41 13.31 -21.75 11.34
CA PHE A 41 13.68 -23.04 10.75
C PHE A 41 12.96 -23.25 9.41
N ASP A 42 11.64 -23.05 9.38
CA ASP A 42 10.82 -23.19 8.17
C ASP A 42 11.25 -22.20 7.08
N GLY A 43 11.53 -20.94 7.46
CA GLY A 43 12.07 -19.93 6.55
C GLY A 43 13.40 -20.35 5.92
N LYS A 44 14.32 -20.91 6.71
CA LYS A 44 15.58 -21.45 6.21
C LYS A 44 15.36 -22.63 5.25
N GLN A 45 14.46 -23.56 5.59
CA GLN A 45 14.14 -24.68 4.70
C GLN A 45 13.55 -24.20 3.38
N GLY A 46 12.72 -23.15 3.39
CA GLY A 46 12.18 -22.52 2.18
C GLY A 46 13.27 -21.98 1.26
N VAL A 47 14.27 -21.28 1.81
CA VAL A 47 15.42 -20.78 1.02
C VAL A 47 16.25 -21.92 0.45
N LEU A 48 16.56 -22.95 1.24
CA LEU A 48 17.30 -24.13 0.76
C LEU A 48 16.53 -24.88 -0.33
N ALA A 49 15.19 -24.93 -0.25
CA ALA A 49 14.37 -25.53 -1.30
C ALA A 49 14.42 -24.72 -2.60
N LEU A 50 14.40 -23.39 -2.53
CA LEU A 50 14.57 -22.51 -3.71
C LEU A 50 15.95 -22.69 -4.36
N GLU A 51 17.00 -22.84 -3.57
CA GLU A 51 18.36 -23.09 -4.06
C GLU A 51 18.46 -24.44 -4.78
N LYS A 52 17.93 -25.52 -4.20
CA LYS A 52 17.83 -26.84 -4.85
C LYS A 52 17.05 -26.83 -6.16
N LEU A 53 16.08 -25.93 -6.29
CA LEU A 53 15.29 -25.73 -7.52
C LEU A 53 15.97 -24.80 -8.53
N ASN A 54 17.20 -24.34 -8.27
CA ASN A 54 17.93 -23.36 -9.08
C ASN A 54 17.10 -22.10 -9.35
N TYR A 55 16.46 -21.57 -8.30
CA TYR A 55 15.61 -20.39 -8.40
C TYR A 55 16.37 -19.21 -9.03
N THR A 56 15.76 -18.60 -10.04
CA THR A 56 16.22 -17.36 -10.65
C THR A 56 15.20 -16.27 -10.40
N PRO A 57 15.65 -15.04 -10.04
CA PRO A 57 14.72 -13.94 -9.79
C PRO A 57 13.93 -13.64 -11.07
N PRO A 58 12.61 -13.41 -10.97
CA PRO A 58 11.80 -13.07 -12.13
C PRO A 58 12.28 -11.73 -12.71
N ARG A 59 12.33 -11.63 -14.05
CA ARG A 59 12.63 -10.36 -14.71
C ARG A 59 11.61 -9.30 -14.33
N GLU A 60 12.08 -8.08 -14.14
CA GLU A 60 11.23 -6.91 -13.97
C GLU A 60 10.25 -6.80 -15.15
N LYS A 61 8.96 -6.74 -14.84
CA LYS A 61 7.90 -6.59 -15.84
C LYS A 61 7.27 -5.24 -15.68
N GLY A 62 6.98 -4.58 -16.82
CA GLY A 62 6.19 -3.36 -16.80
C GLY A 62 4.82 -3.60 -16.16
N ILE A 63 4.49 -2.79 -15.16
CA ILE A 63 3.24 -2.81 -14.41
C ILE A 63 2.20 -2.06 -15.23
N ARG A 64 1.07 -2.72 -15.51
CA ARG A 64 -0.06 -2.06 -16.19
C ARG A 64 -0.83 -1.24 -15.18
N VAL A 65 -0.86 0.07 -15.37
CA VAL A 65 -1.56 0.98 -14.48
C VAL A 65 -2.94 1.34 -15.02
N VAL A 66 -3.82 1.71 -14.10
CA VAL A 66 -5.20 2.10 -14.42
C VAL A 66 -5.25 3.54 -14.97
N GLY A 67 -4.23 4.36 -14.70
CA GLY A 67 -4.10 5.72 -15.24
C GLY A 67 -5.18 6.68 -14.73
N LYS A 68 -5.35 7.79 -15.47
CA LYS A 68 -6.26 8.89 -15.13
C LYS A 68 -7.72 8.45 -14.91
N ASP A 69 -8.20 7.49 -15.70
CA ASP A 69 -9.59 7.02 -15.60
C ASP A 69 -9.84 6.33 -14.25
N GLY A 70 -8.91 5.46 -13.84
CA GLY A 70 -8.95 4.83 -12.52
C GLY A 70 -8.81 5.85 -11.39
N GLN A 71 -7.96 6.86 -11.59
CA GLN A 71 -7.78 7.93 -10.61
C GLN A 71 -9.07 8.74 -10.42
N GLY A 72 -9.84 8.96 -11.50
CA GLY A 72 -11.16 9.61 -11.45
C GLY A 72 -12.15 8.85 -10.58
N VAL A 73 -12.22 7.52 -10.75
CA VAL A 73 -13.07 6.65 -9.92
C VAL A 73 -12.66 6.72 -8.44
N LEU A 74 -11.36 6.67 -8.14
CA LEU A 74 -10.89 6.79 -6.75
C LEU A 74 -11.19 8.17 -6.16
N LYS A 75 -11.05 9.24 -6.94
CA LYS A 75 -11.44 10.61 -6.50
C LYS A 75 -12.93 10.69 -6.16
N LEU A 76 -13.80 10.00 -6.90
CA LEU A 76 -15.23 9.93 -6.57
C LEU A 76 -15.47 9.20 -5.24
N ILE A 77 -14.77 8.09 -4.99
CA ILE A 77 -14.86 7.37 -3.71
C ILE A 77 -14.41 8.27 -2.55
N ILE A 78 -13.28 8.95 -2.70
CA ILE A 78 -12.76 9.89 -1.69
C ILE A 78 -13.75 11.02 -1.44
N TYR A 79 -14.32 11.60 -2.51
CA TYR A 79 -15.33 12.64 -2.41
C TYR A 79 -16.56 12.15 -1.64
N SER A 80 -17.06 10.95 -1.95
CA SER A 80 -18.16 10.34 -1.21
C SER A 80 -17.83 10.17 0.27
N MET A 81 -16.63 9.67 0.60
CA MET A 81 -16.18 9.51 1.99
C MET A 81 -16.15 10.85 2.74
N LYS A 82 -15.72 11.91 2.07
CA LYS A 82 -15.73 13.27 2.66
C LYS A 82 -17.14 13.78 2.89
N GLN A 83 -18.04 13.62 1.92
CA GLN A 83 -19.43 14.04 2.05
C GLN A 83 -20.17 13.26 3.15
N SER A 84 -19.80 12.01 3.38
CA SER A 84 -20.31 11.21 4.49
C SER A 84 -19.68 11.55 5.85
N SER A 85 -18.77 12.52 5.92
CA SER A 85 -18.00 12.88 7.13
C SER A 85 -17.15 11.74 7.71
N TRP A 86 -16.74 10.78 6.87
CA TRP A 86 -15.86 9.66 7.28
C TRP A 86 -14.39 10.06 7.36
N ILE A 87 -13.99 11.08 6.59
CA ILE A 87 -12.60 11.54 6.46
C ILE A 87 -12.53 13.07 6.64
N SER A 88 -11.44 13.58 7.22
CA SER A 88 -11.20 15.02 7.30
C SER A 88 -10.80 15.60 5.94
N THR A 89 -10.75 16.94 5.84
CA THR A 89 -10.21 17.61 4.65
C THR A 89 -8.74 17.23 4.41
N TYR A 90 -7.97 17.00 5.48
CA TYR A 90 -6.59 16.58 5.34
C TYR A 90 -6.46 15.11 4.92
N ASP A 91 -7.32 14.23 5.43
CA ASP A 91 -7.40 12.84 4.99
C ASP A 91 -7.73 12.74 3.49
N GLU A 92 -8.61 13.61 2.96
CA GLU A 92 -8.87 13.70 1.52
C GLU A 92 -7.59 14.04 0.74
N LYS A 93 -6.76 14.97 1.23
CA LYS A 93 -5.49 15.34 0.58
C LYS A 93 -4.53 14.15 0.53
N ILE A 94 -4.40 13.40 1.62
CA ILE A 94 -3.58 12.17 1.67
C ILE A 94 -4.14 11.12 0.71
N ALA A 95 -5.44 10.87 0.75
CA ALA A 95 -6.09 9.87 -0.09
C ALA A 95 -5.98 10.20 -1.59
N ARG A 96 -6.02 11.47 -1.98
CA ARG A 96 -5.80 11.91 -3.37
C ARG A 96 -4.37 11.63 -3.84
N ASN A 97 -3.37 11.84 -2.99
CA ASN A 97 -1.98 11.47 -3.27
C ASN A 97 -1.83 9.96 -3.41
N LEU A 98 -2.40 9.18 -2.49
CA LEU A 98 -2.43 7.72 -2.58
C LEU A 98 -3.06 7.25 -3.90
N ALA A 99 -4.21 7.80 -4.27
CA ALA A 99 -4.88 7.47 -5.54
C ALA A 99 -4.00 7.80 -6.76
N ARG A 100 -3.24 8.90 -6.73
CA ARG A 100 -2.29 9.25 -7.81
C ARG A 100 -1.18 8.21 -7.94
N VAL A 101 -0.52 7.85 -6.83
CA VAL A 101 0.58 6.86 -6.82
C VAL A 101 0.10 5.52 -7.34
N LEU A 102 -1.02 5.04 -6.78
CA LEU A 102 -1.64 3.77 -7.14
C LEU A 102 -2.05 3.70 -8.62
N CYS A 103 -2.53 4.81 -9.20
CA CYS A 103 -2.90 4.86 -10.62
C CYS A 103 -1.71 5.09 -11.57
N GLY A 104 -0.48 5.21 -11.07
CA GLY A 104 0.72 5.42 -11.88
C GLY A 104 0.90 6.87 -12.35
N GLY A 105 0.31 7.83 -11.63
CA GLY A 105 0.42 9.26 -11.97
C GLY A 105 -0.54 9.69 -13.09
N ASP A 106 -0.11 10.68 -13.87
CA ASP A 106 -0.91 11.32 -14.91
C ASP A 106 -0.74 10.66 -16.29
N VAL A 107 -0.79 9.34 -16.33
CA VAL A 107 -0.68 8.55 -17.57
C VAL A 107 -2.05 8.06 -18.07
N PRO A 108 -2.19 7.80 -19.39
CA PRO A 108 -3.39 7.13 -19.92
C PRO A 108 -3.61 5.76 -19.31
N ALA A 109 -4.87 5.31 -19.30
CA ALA A 109 -5.21 3.96 -18.85
C ALA A 109 -4.48 2.88 -19.66
N ASN A 110 -4.17 1.74 -19.02
CA ASN A 110 -3.43 0.61 -19.59
C ASN A 110 -1.96 0.89 -20.00
N THR A 111 -1.42 2.06 -19.66
CA THR A 111 0.02 2.33 -19.83
C THR A 111 0.84 1.34 -19.01
N ARG A 112 1.97 0.88 -19.56
CA ARG A 112 2.95 0.07 -18.84
C ARG A 112 4.02 0.99 -18.29
N VAL A 113 4.18 1.00 -16.97
CA VAL A 113 5.24 1.74 -16.27
C VAL A 113 6.20 0.78 -15.62
N THR A 114 7.42 1.23 -15.31
CA THR A 114 8.36 0.42 -14.52
C THR A 114 8.02 0.51 -13.04
N GLU A 115 8.50 -0.46 -12.26
CA GLU A 115 8.40 -0.41 -10.79
C GLU A 115 9.05 0.85 -10.22
N GLN A 116 10.22 1.21 -10.75
CA GLN A 116 10.93 2.42 -10.35
C GLN A 116 10.08 3.69 -10.52
N THR A 117 9.29 3.81 -11.60
CA THR A 117 8.38 4.95 -11.79
C THR A 117 7.35 5.05 -10.67
N LEU A 118 6.81 3.93 -10.19
CA LEU A 118 5.86 3.94 -9.08
C LEU A 118 6.53 4.30 -7.76
N LEU A 119 7.73 3.78 -7.51
CA LEU A 119 8.53 4.11 -6.33
C LEU A 119 8.91 5.59 -6.28
N ASP A 120 9.24 6.18 -7.43
CA ASP A 120 9.54 7.61 -7.52
C ASP A 120 8.31 8.48 -7.21
N LEU A 121 7.14 8.09 -7.74
CA LEU A 121 5.86 8.76 -7.42
C LEU A 121 5.49 8.64 -5.94
N GLU A 122 5.70 7.45 -5.35
CA GLU A 122 5.48 7.22 -3.91
C GLU A 122 6.40 8.10 -3.08
N ARG A 123 7.70 8.15 -3.42
CA ARG A 123 8.69 8.97 -2.73
C ARG A 123 8.35 10.46 -2.81
N GLU A 124 7.97 10.96 -3.99
CA GLU A 124 7.54 12.34 -4.17
C GLU A 124 6.34 12.67 -3.28
N ALA A 125 5.29 11.84 -3.33
CA ALA A 125 4.09 12.04 -2.52
C ALA A 125 4.39 11.98 -1.02
N PHE A 126 5.22 11.04 -0.59
CA PHE A 126 5.61 10.87 0.81
C PHE A 126 6.38 12.08 1.33
N LEU A 127 7.41 12.53 0.60
CA LEU A 127 8.21 13.70 0.97
C LEU A 127 7.37 14.98 0.99
N SER A 128 6.47 15.15 0.01
CA SER A 128 5.54 16.27 -0.01
C SER A 128 4.64 16.29 1.24
N LEU A 129 4.07 15.15 1.61
CA LEU A 129 3.20 15.05 2.79
C LEU A 129 3.96 15.23 4.11
N LEU A 130 5.24 14.84 4.20
CA LEU A 130 6.06 15.07 5.38
C LEU A 130 6.33 16.56 5.65
N GLY A 131 6.37 17.38 4.59
CA GLY A 131 6.53 18.83 4.70
C GLY A 131 5.31 19.56 5.24
N GLU A 132 4.16 18.90 5.36
CA GLU A 132 2.91 19.51 5.79
C GLU A 132 2.81 19.58 7.33
N PRO A 133 2.43 20.74 7.91
CA PRO A 133 2.28 20.90 9.36
C PRO A 133 1.33 19.87 9.97
N ASN A 134 0.20 19.58 9.30
CA ASN A 134 -0.78 18.62 9.78
C ASN A 134 -0.20 17.20 9.90
N THR A 135 0.69 16.77 9.00
CA THR A 135 1.39 15.47 9.12
C THR A 135 2.32 15.47 10.32
N GLN A 136 3.07 16.55 10.51
CA GLN A 136 4.02 16.68 11.63
C GLN A 136 3.29 16.65 12.98
N GLU A 137 2.17 17.36 13.10
CA GLU A 137 1.28 17.31 14.26
C GLU A 137 0.75 15.90 14.53
N ARG A 138 0.30 15.19 13.48
CA ARG A 138 -0.17 13.80 13.60
C ARG A 138 0.93 12.87 14.12
N MET A 139 2.15 12.99 13.57
CA MET A 139 3.31 12.21 14.03
C MET A 139 3.66 12.53 15.49
N GLN A 140 3.75 13.82 15.83
CA GLN A 140 4.05 14.25 17.20
C GLN A 140 2.98 13.75 18.18
N HIS A 141 1.70 13.88 17.85
CA HIS A 141 0.61 13.42 18.70
C HIS A 141 0.61 11.91 18.87
N MET A 142 0.87 11.15 17.80
CA MET A 142 0.99 9.69 17.87
C MET A 142 2.14 9.27 18.78
N LEU A 143 3.32 9.89 18.64
CA LEU A 143 4.49 9.58 19.46
C LEU A 143 4.29 9.93 20.93
N LEU A 144 3.63 11.05 21.22
CA LEU A 144 3.43 11.52 22.60
C LEU A 144 2.27 10.83 23.31
N LYS A 145 1.16 10.57 22.60
CA LYS A 145 -0.09 10.10 23.22
C LYS A 145 -0.47 8.67 22.86
N GLY A 146 0.23 8.04 21.92
CA GLY A 146 -0.08 6.70 21.41
C GLY A 146 -1.43 6.59 20.69
N LYS A 147 -2.05 7.72 20.31
CA LYS A 147 -3.37 7.77 19.68
C LYS A 147 -3.35 8.62 18.41
N PRO A 148 -4.07 8.22 17.35
CA PRO A 148 -4.14 8.98 16.11
C PRO A 148 -4.82 10.33 16.34
N LEU A 149 -4.26 11.38 15.73
CA LEU A 149 -4.88 12.70 15.62
C LEU A 149 -5.59 12.80 14.28
N ARG A 150 -6.84 13.28 14.29
CA ARG A 150 -7.61 13.60 13.09
C ARG A 150 -7.82 15.12 13.02
N ASN A 151 -6.91 15.79 12.33
CA ASN A 151 -7.01 17.19 11.88
C ASN A 151 -7.36 17.26 10.39
#